data_AF-A0A1F8RPC8-F1
#
_entry.id   AF-A0A1F8RPC8-F1
#
_cell.length_a   1.000
_cell.length_b   1.000
_cell.length_c   1.000
_cell.angle_alpha   90.00
_cell.angle_beta   90.00
_cell.angle_gamma   90.00
#
_symmetry.space_group_name_H-M   'P 1'
#
loop_
_entity.id
_entity.type
_entity.pdbx_description
1 polymer ?
#
loop_
_entity_poly.entity_id
_entity_poly.type
_entity_poly.pdbx_seq_one_letter_code
_entity_poly.pdbx_strand_id
1 'polypeptide(L)' 'MEPIELNDDQKKMLAWLERAGAVSPSQLLAQTSWSPKEAWGMLNQLAEMGLLVIRDDPDSPDGQLVIAMSKPSAAQQKK' A
#
# COMPACT_ATOMS: atom_id res chain seq x y z
N MET A 1 -21.16 -7.17 3.18
CA MET A 1 -19.93 -6.43 2.87
C MET A 1 -20.20 -5.65 1.61
N GLU A 2 -20.29 -4.33 1.74
CA GLU A 2 -20.40 -3.45 0.57
C GLU A 2 -19.13 -3.59 -0.28
N PRO A 3 -19.24 -3.54 -1.62
CA PRO A 3 -18.05 -3.55 -2.46
C PRO A 3 -17.25 -2.30 -2.13
N ILE A 4 -16.05 -2.49 -1.61
CA ILE A 4 -15.08 -1.42 -1.42
C ILE A 4 -14.75 -0.89 -2.83
N GLU A 5 -15.36 0.22 -3.22
CA GLU A 5 -15.05 0.89 -4.49
C GLU A 5 -13.73 1.63 -4.36
N LEU A 6 -12.67 1.00 -4.86
CA LEU A 6 -11.38 1.65 -5.01
C LEU A 6 -11.38 2.54 -6.26
N ASN A 7 -10.93 3.77 -6.09
CA ASN A 7 -10.69 4.68 -7.20
C ASN A 7 -9.53 4.16 -8.08
N ASP A 8 -9.46 4.61 -9.33
CA ASP A 8 -8.40 4.22 -10.27
C ASP A 8 -6.98 4.48 -9.72
N ASP A 9 -6.77 5.61 -9.03
CA ASP A 9 -5.48 5.90 -8.39
C ASP A 9 -5.16 4.95 -7.24
N GLN A 10 -6.14 4.62 -6.40
CA GLN A 10 -5.96 3.65 -5.32
C GLN A 10 -5.64 2.25 -5.86
N LYS A 11 -6.31 1.83 -6.94
CA LYS A 11 -6.02 0.56 -7.63
C LYS A 11 -4.60 0.55 -8.20
N LYS A 12 -4.17 1.65 -8.83
CA LYS A 12 -2.80 1.79 -9.35
C LYS A 12 -1.77 1.76 -8.23
N MET A 13 -2.01 2.46 -7.13
CA MET A 13 -1.08 2.48 -6.00
C MET A 13 -0.97 1.11 -5.35
N LEU A 14 -2.10 0.42 -5.15
CA LEU A 14 -2.10 -0.94 -4.62
C LEU A 14 -1.35 -1.90 -5.55
N ALA A 15 -1.64 -1.89 -6.85
CA ALA A 15 -0.94 -2.73 -7.83
C ALA A 15 0.55 -2.41 -7.93
N TRP A 16 0.94 -1.14 -7.76
CA TRP A 16 2.34 -0.74 -7.71
C TRP A 16 3.01 -1.25 -6.43
N LEU A 17 2.38 -1.08 -5.26
CA LEU A 17 2.88 -1.60 -3.97
C LEU A 17 2.99 -3.13 -3.97
N GLU A 18 2.05 -3.85 -4.57
CA GLU A 18 2.12 -5.32 -4.69
C GLU A 18 3.32 -5.78 -5.53
N ARG A 19 3.75 -4.97 -6.51
CA ARG A 19 4.93 -5.25 -7.35
C ARG A 19 6.23 -4.78 -6.71
N ALA A 20 6.22 -3.64 -6.03
CA ALA A 20 7.38 -3.05 -5.37
C ALA A 20 7.72 -3.73 -4.04
N GLY A 21 6.72 -4.32 -3.37
CA GLY A 21 6.85 -4.90 -2.05
C GLY A 21 6.80 -3.84 -0.93
N ALA A 22 7.51 -4.11 0.15
CA ALA A 22 7.63 -3.17 1.26
C ALA A 22 8.50 -1.98 0.85
N VAL A 23 7.95 -0.78 0.92
CA VAL A 23 8.63 0.47 0.52
C VAL A 23 8.42 1.56 1.54
N SER A 24 9.34 2.52 1.59
CA SER A 24 9.16 3.69 2.46
C SER A 24 8.23 4.74 1.82
N PRO A 25 7.54 5.59 2.60
CA PRO A 25 6.72 6.67 2.07
C PRO A 25 7.49 7.59 1.11
N SER A 26 8.75 7.92 1.40
CA SER A 26 9.55 8.77 0.51
C SER A 26 9.94 8.05 -0.78
N GLN A 27 10.20 6.74 -0.74
CA GLN A 27 10.44 5.96 -1.95
C GLN A 27 9.19 5.88 -2.83
N LEU A 28 8.00 5.73 -2.23
CA LEU A 28 6.74 5.77 -2.96
C LEU A 28 6.54 7.13 -3.64
N LEU A 29 6.81 8.23 -2.94
CA LEU A 29 6.70 9.58 -3.51
C LEU A 29 7.76 9.85 -4.58
N ALA A 30 8.96 9.27 -4.47
CA ALA A 30 9.99 9.41 -5.48
C ALA A 30 9.67 8.66 -6.79
N GLN A 31 8.86 7.60 -6.71
CA GLN A 31 8.54 6.74 -7.86
C GLN A 31 7.14 6.98 -8.44
N THR A 32 6.38 7.88 -7.83
CA THR A 32 5.00 8.19 -8.24
C THR A 32 4.86 9.68 -8.49
N SER A 33 3.85 10.08 -9.28
CA SER A 33 3.58 11.50 -9.53
C SER A 33 2.54 12.09 -8.58
N TRP A 34 2.19 11.38 -7.50
CA TRP A 34 1.21 11.84 -6.52
C TRP A 34 1.84 12.82 -5.54
N SER A 35 1.07 13.85 -5.15
CA SER A 35 1.51 14.77 -4.10
C SER A 35 1.63 14.03 -2.76
N PRO A 36 2.54 14.45 -1.86
CA PRO A 36 2.69 13.85 -0.53
C PRO A 36 1.37 13.72 0.23
N LYS A 37 0.53 14.76 0.17
CA LYS A 37 -0.78 14.80 0.82
C LYS A 37 -1.76 13.79 0.21
N GLU A 38 -1.77 13.65 -1.10
CA GLU A 38 -2.67 12.74 -1.82
C GLU A 38 -2.27 11.29 -1.60
N ALA A 39 -0.97 10.99 -1.73
CA ALA A 39 -0.42 9.67 -1.44
C ALA A 39 -0.73 9.24 0.01
N TRP A 40 -0.46 10.11 1.00
CA TRP A 40 -0.79 9.82 2.40
C TRP A 40 -2.29 9.63 2.64
N GLY A 41 -3.14 10.41 1.98
CA GLY A 41 -4.59 10.22 2.05
C GLY A 41 -5.00 8.85 1.54
N MET A 42 -4.51 8.46 0.36
CA MET A 42 -4.80 7.15 -0.23
C MET A 42 -4.20 6.00 0.59
N LEU A 43 -3.00 6.16 1.15
CA LEU A 43 -2.35 5.16 1.99
C LEU A 43 -3.17 4.90 3.26
N ASN A 44 -3.61 5.96 3.94
CA ASN A 44 -4.49 5.82 5.11
C ASN A 44 -5.80 5.16 4.75
N GLN A 45 -6.46 5.58 3.66
CA GLN A 45 -7.70 4.96 3.21
C GLN A 45 -7.52 3.46 2.94
N LEU A 46 -6.47 3.07 2.22
CA LEU A 46 -6.17 1.66 1.95
C LEU A 46 -5.82 0.88 3.24
N ALA A 47 -5.18 1.53 4.22
CA ALA A 47 -4.90 0.94 5.53
C ALA A 47 -6.19 0.70 6.33
N GLU A 48 -7.10 1.68 6.35
CA GLU A 48 -8.42 1.58 6.99
C GLU A 48 -9.27 0.47 6.35
N MET A 49 -9.10 0.25 5.04
CA MET A 49 -9.73 -0.85 4.31
C MET A 49 -9.06 -2.21 4.54
N GLY A 50 -7.94 -2.27 5.27
CA GLY A 50 -7.17 -3.49 5.51
C GLY A 50 -6.44 -4.03 4.27
N LEU A 51 -6.24 -3.19 3.26
CA LEU A 51 -5.55 -3.54 2.01
C LEU A 51 -4.05 -3.24 2.05
N LEU A 52 -3.60 -2.47 3.02
CA LEU A 52 -2.19 -2.26 3.31
C LEU A 52 -1.95 -2.10 4.81
N VAL A 53 -0.69 -2.21 5.21
CA VAL A 53 -0.24 -1.88 6.55
C VAL A 53 0.89 -0.87 6.46
N ILE A 54 0.83 0.14 7.33
CA ILE A 54 1.93 1.07 7.57
C ILE A 54 2.48 0.69 8.93
N ARG A 55 3.78 0.40 9.00
CA ARG A 55 4.46 0.05 10.25
C ARG A 55 5.73 0.85 10.40
N ASP A 56 6.05 1.19 11.64
CA ASP A 56 7.36 1.76 11.94
C ASP A 56 8.44 0.69 11.76
N ASP A 57 9.50 1.05 11.06
CA ASP A 57 10.61 0.19 10.70
C ASP A 57 11.89 1.02 10.74
N PRO A 58 12.79 0.79 11.73
CA PRO A 58 13.99 1.61 11.92
C PRO A 58 15.04 1.40 10.82
N ASP A 59 14.93 0.34 10.01
CA ASP A 59 15.79 0.09 8.86
C ASP A 59 15.30 0.81 7.59
N SER A 60 14.07 1.34 7.61
CA SER A 60 13.53 2.18 6.53
C SER A 60 14.13 3.59 6.57
N PRO A 61 14.41 4.22 5.40
CA PRO A 61 14.94 5.58 5.34
C PRO A 61 14.03 6.63 6.00
N ASP A 62 12.73 6.36 6.09
CA ASP A 62 11.74 7.24 6.72
C ASP A 62 11.34 6.80 8.14
N GLY A 63 11.93 5.71 8.64
CA GLY A 63 11.49 5.06 9.87
C GLY A 63 10.16 4.33 9.74
N GLN A 64 9.59 4.24 8.53
CA GLN A 64 8.29 3.64 8.25
C GLN A 64 8.30 2.85 6.95
N LEU A 65 7.58 1.73 6.91
CA LEU A 65 7.31 0.94 5.71
C LEU A 65 5.83 0.84 5.45
N VAL A 66 5.50 1.01 4.17
CA VAL A 66 4.19 0.75 3.58
C VAL A 66 4.26 -0.59 2.88
N ILE A 67 3.33 -1.47 3.21
CA ILE A 67 3.29 -2.83 2.69
C ILE A 67 1.88 -3.13 2.24
N ALA A 68 1.71 -3.44 0.94
CA ALA A 68 0.43 -3.94 0.45
C ALA A 68 0.12 -5.28 1.13
N MET A 69 -1.06 -5.34 1.73
CA MET A 69 -1.63 -6.58 2.20
C MET A 69 -2.38 -7.16 1.01
N SER A 70 -1.69 -7.93 0.18
CA SER A 70 -2.40 -8.80 -0.76
C SER A 70 -3.40 -9.59 0.08
N LYS A 71 -4.70 -9.48 -0.24
CA LYS A 71 -5.73 -10.37 0.30
C LYS A 71 -5.14 -11.78 0.37
N PRO A 72 -5.41 -12.55 1.45
CA PRO A 72 -4.76 -13.84 1.67
C PRO A 72 -4.73 -14.56 0.34
N SER A 73 -3.51 -14.76 -0.15
CA SER A 73 -3.27 -15.45 -1.39
C SER A 73 -4.22 -16.63 -1.39
N ALA A 74 -5.09 -16.74 -2.40
CA ALA A 74 -5.78 -17.99 -2.71
C ALA A 74 -4.77 -19.04 -3.20
N ALA A 75 -3.61 -19.10 -2.54
CA ALA A 75 -2.47 -19.97 -2.72
C ALA A 75 -1.95 -20.38 -1.33
N GLN A 76 -2.86 -20.74 -0.42
CA GLN A 76 -2.60 -21.78 0.57
C GLN A 76 -3.74 -22.80 0.55
N GLN A 77 -4.08 -23.25 -0.66
CA GLN A 77 -4.80 -24.50 -0.90
C GLN A 77 -4.12 -25.23 -2.05
N LYS A 78 -2.91 -25.74 -1.84
CA LYS A 78 -2.46 -26.93 -2.56
C LYS A 78 -1.55 -27.79 -1.67
N LYS A 79 -2.19 -28.83 -1.14
CA LYS A 79 -1.73 -30.18 -0.78
C LYS A 79 -0.76 -30.34 0.38
#